data_AF-A0A6L5XK60-F1
#
_entry.id   AF-A0A6L5XK60-F1
#
_cell.length_a   1.000
_cell.length_b   1.000
_cell.length_c   1.000
_cell.angle_alpha   90.00
_cell.angle_beta   90.00
_cell.angle_gamma   90.00
#
_symmetry.space_group_name_H-M   'P 1'
#
loop_
_entity.id
_entity.type
_entity.pdbx_description
1 polymer ?
#
loop_
_entity_poly.entity_id
_entity_poly.type
_entity_poly.pdbx_seq_one_letter_code
_entity_poly.pdbx_strand_id
1 'polypeptide(L)'
;MQKLQKGFWHYLEFWRALFPRRRALRWRETWLQNGYCRDCRYCCGPQDSNEPFPMALLPGQLHSHLSDDFYLLNADTAYLDARGCKADTDHGCRLRLTQRPVACGLFPLVLVNGGLYLYKTCPAVIFTPLDRLADLGLEAAGWLTGFSLTDLRHISLDIPAQTLAERYISLNISLFDANGVELRLG
;
A
#
# COMPACT_ATOMS: atom_id res chain seq x y z
N MET A 1 3.39 26.95 -9.55
CA MET A 1 4.72 26.43 -9.13
C MET A 1 4.74 24.93 -9.38
N GLN A 2 5.53 24.43 -10.33
CA GLN A 2 5.83 23.00 -10.41
C GLN A 2 6.52 22.61 -9.11
N LYS A 3 5.88 21.77 -8.27
CA LYS A 3 6.57 21.13 -7.16
C LYS A 3 7.72 20.32 -7.77
N LEU A 4 8.96 20.63 -7.38
CA LEU A 4 10.11 19.80 -7.75
C LEU A 4 9.78 18.35 -7.35
N GLN A 5 9.81 17.41 -8.30
CA GLN A 5 9.68 16.00 -7.95
C GLN A 5 10.87 15.62 -7.07
N LYS A 6 10.58 15.18 -5.84
CA LYS A 6 11.62 14.76 -4.90
C LYS A 6 12.11 13.37 -5.30
N GLY A 7 13.42 13.23 -5.48
CA GLY A 7 14.06 11.96 -5.85
C GLY A 7 14.33 11.04 -4.65
N PHE A 8 14.83 9.83 -4.95
CA PHE A 8 15.18 8.81 -3.95
C PHE A 8 16.04 9.35 -2.79
N TRP A 9 17.09 10.12 -3.10
CA TRP A 9 18.03 10.65 -2.09
C TRP A 9 17.35 11.55 -1.07
N HIS A 10 16.41 12.39 -1.51
CA HIS A 10 15.62 13.23 -0.60
C HIS A 10 14.87 12.38 0.42
N TYR A 11 14.15 11.35 -0.05
CA TYR A 11 13.39 10.47 0.82
C TYR A 11 14.29 9.65 1.72
N LEU A 12 15.43 9.16 1.23
CA LEU A 12 16.40 8.45 2.05
C LEU A 12 16.89 9.29 3.23
N GLU A 13 17.28 10.54 3.01
CA GLU A 13 17.74 11.44 4.06
C GLU A 13 16.64 11.79 5.06
N PHE A 14 15.47 12.16 4.54
CA PHE A 14 14.28 12.43 5.35
C PHE A 14 13.97 11.24 6.27
N TRP A 15 14.01 10.02 5.71
CA TRP A 15 13.71 8.82 6.47
C TRP A 15 14.78 8.41 7.47
N ARG A 16 16.05 8.68 7.19
CA ARG A 16 17.13 8.41 8.15
C ARG A 16 16.99 9.27 9.40
N ALA A 17 16.52 10.51 9.25
CA ALA A 17 16.26 11.39 10.37
C ALA A 17 15.10 10.89 11.25
N LEU A 18 14.02 10.40 10.65
CA LEU A 18 12.84 9.91 11.38
C LEU A 18 12.99 8.48 11.90
N PHE A 19 13.73 7.63 11.19
CA PHE A 19 13.92 6.22 11.49
C PHE A 19 15.40 5.86 11.59
N PRO A 20 16.08 6.26 12.66
CA PRO A 20 17.51 5.99 12.84
C PRO A 20 17.83 4.49 13.02
N ARG A 21 16.80 3.67 13.31
CA ARG A 21 16.91 2.22 13.43
C ARG A 21 15.98 1.55 12.43
N ARG A 22 16.49 0.50 11.78
CA ARG A 22 15.69 -0.36 10.91
C ARG A 22 14.56 -1.01 11.71
N ARG A 23 13.40 -1.15 11.07
CA ARG A 23 12.22 -1.80 11.65
C ARG A 23 11.87 -3.01 10.80
N ALA A 24 11.38 -4.06 11.43
CA ALA A 24 11.07 -5.29 10.72
C ALA A 24 9.79 -5.14 9.88
N LEU A 25 9.81 -5.80 8.72
CA LEU A 25 8.63 -6.15 7.93
C LEU A 25 8.39 -7.65 8.05
N ARG A 26 7.16 -8.04 8.38
CA ARG A 26 6.79 -9.45 8.55
C ARG A 26 5.38 -9.68 8.04
N TRP A 27 5.21 -10.66 7.17
CA TRP A 27 3.87 -11.14 6.85
C TRP A 27 3.26 -11.83 8.07
N ARG A 28 1.96 -11.63 8.28
CA ARG A 28 1.17 -12.10 9.42
C ARG A 28 -0.17 -12.60 8.91
N GLU A 29 -0.14 -13.78 8.27
CA GLU A 29 -1.29 -14.49 7.70
C GLU A 29 -2.04 -13.70 6.62
N THR A 30 -2.70 -12.62 7.02
CA THR A 30 -3.58 -11.77 6.19
C THR A 30 -3.12 -10.32 6.09
N TRP A 31 -2.01 -9.95 6.72
CA TRP A 31 -1.49 -8.58 6.64
C TRP A 31 0.03 -8.50 6.79
N LEU A 32 0.61 -7.44 6.25
CA LEU A 32 2.00 -7.08 6.41
C LEU A 32 2.18 -6.21 7.65
N GLN A 33 2.82 -6.78 8.67
CA GLN A 33 3.31 -6.01 9.81
C GLN A 33 4.44 -5.10 9.38
N ASN A 34 4.11 -3.83 9.19
CA ASN A 34 5.04 -2.78 8.84
C ASN A 34 5.41 -1.92 10.05
N GLY A 35 6.60 -2.15 10.61
CA GLY A 35 7.07 -1.43 11.80
C GLY A 35 7.19 0.09 11.63
N TYR A 36 7.25 0.59 10.40
CA TYR A 36 7.33 2.03 10.12
C TYR A 36 5.98 2.73 10.19
N CYS A 37 4.87 2.00 10.06
CA CYS A 37 3.55 2.59 9.86
C CYS A 37 3.05 3.49 10.98
N ARG A 38 3.38 3.15 12.24
CA ARG A 38 2.95 3.92 13.41
C ARG A 38 3.39 5.38 13.36
N ASP A 39 4.59 5.65 12.87
CA ASP A 39 5.22 6.97 12.99
C ASP A 39 5.55 7.59 11.62
N CYS A 40 5.41 6.85 10.51
CA CYS A 40 5.86 7.34 9.21
C CYS A 40 4.93 8.34 8.58
N ARG A 41 3.63 8.40 8.93
CA ARG A 41 2.58 9.21 8.26
C ARG A 41 2.40 8.96 6.74
N TYR A 42 3.38 8.33 6.07
CA TYR A 42 3.43 7.89 4.68
C TYR A 42 2.90 6.47 4.45
N CYS A 43 2.46 5.74 5.49
CA CYS A 43 1.99 4.34 5.40
C CYS A 43 0.78 4.16 4.45
N CYS A 44 0.41 5.22 3.75
CA CYS A 44 -0.88 5.39 3.17
C CYS A 44 -0.88 6.16 1.84
N GLY A 45 0.10 7.02 1.51
CA GLY A 45 0.00 7.73 0.23
C GLY A 45 1.20 8.60 -0.15
N PRO A 46 1.17 9.16 -1.37
CA PRO A 46 2.23 10.02 -1.90
C PRO A 46 2.23 11.39 -1.22
N GLN A 47 3.15 11.65 -0.29
CA GLN A 47 3.17 12.92 0.45
C GLN A 47 3.44 14.18 -0.37
N ASP A 48 4.05 14.04 -1.54
CA ASP A 48 4.26 15.19 -2.40
C ASP A 48 3.02 15.52 -3.26
N SER A 49 1.99 14.66 -3.23
CA SER A 49 0.75 14.84 -3.97
C SER A 49 -0.43 15.12 -3.05
N ASN A 50 -1.28 16.05 -3.49
CA ASN A 50 -2.61 16.23 -2.92
C ASN A 50 -3.64 15.36 -3.66
N GLU A 51 -3.20 14.59 -4.66
CA GLU A 51 -4.06 13.63 -5.36
C GLU A 51 -4.37 12.47 -4.40
N PRO A 52 -5.66 12.13 -4.22
CA PRO A 52 -6.05 10.95 -3.48
C PRO A 52 -5.41 9.69 -4.07
N PHE A 53 -4.82 8.87 -3.20
CA PHE A 53 -4.48 7.49 -3.49
C PHE A 53 -5.68 6.61 -3.08
N PRO A 54 -6.52 6.17 -4.03
CA PRO A 54 -7.73 5.44 -3.73
C PRO A 54 -7.41 4.04 -3.20
N MET A 55 -8.27 3.55 -2.33
CA MET A 55 -8.29 2.20 -1.80
C MET A 55 -9.72 1.70 -1.83
N ALA A 56 -10.04 0.90 -2.84
CA ALA A 56 -11.36 0.28 -2.91
C ALA A 56 -11.53 -0.71 -1.74
N LEU A 57 -12.76 -0.78 -1.23
CA LEU A 57 -13.16 -1.53 -0.05
C LEU A 57 -14.06 -2.67 -0.50
N LEU A 58 -13.73 -3.89 -0.08
CA LEU A 58 -14.62 -5.03 -0.30
C LEU A 58 -15.92 -4.87 0.50
N PRO A 59 -17.03 -5.51 0.09
CA PRO A 59 -18.30 -5.43 0.82
C PRO A 59 -18.17 -5.73 2.32
N GLY A 60 -17.33 -6.70 2.69
CA GLY A 60 -17.07 -7.06 4.09
C GLY A 60 -16.26 -6.03 4.89
N GLN A 61 -15.73 -4.99 4.24
CA GLN A 61 -14.95 -3.91 4.86
C GLN A 61 -15.81 -2.66 5.10
N LEU A 62 -17.05 -2.64 4.61
CA LEU A 62 -18.00 -1.57 4.86
C LEU A 62 -18.64 -1.76 6.24
N HIS A 63 -18.62 -0.71 7.05
CA HIS A 63 -19.23 -0.70 8.39
C HIS A 63 -19.73 0.70 8.77
N SER A 64 -20.63 0.76 9.77
CA SER A 64 -21.34 1.99 10.15
C SER A 64 -20.43 3.17 10.54
N HIS A 65 -19.23 2.89 11.03
CA HIS A 65 -18.24 3.90 11.48
C HIS A 65 -17.09 4.13 10.49
N LEU A 66 -17.20 3.68 9.23
CA LEU A 66 -16.12 3.78 8.25
C LEU A 66 -15.70 5.24 8.01
N SER A 67 -16.67 6.16 8.00
CA SER A 67 -16.45 7.60 7.88
C SER A 67 -15.91 8.24 9.15
N ASP A 68 -15.60 7.49 10.20
CA ASP A 68 -14.84 7.92 11.38
C ASP A 68 -13.39 7.41 11.29
N ASP A 69 -13.20 6.26 10.64
CA ASP A 69 -11.91 5.57 10.51
C ASP A 69 -11.09 5.98 9.27
N PHE A 70 -11.74 6.37 8.15
CA PHE A 70 -11.06 6.75 6.90
C PHE A 70 -11.57 8.04 6.26
N TYR A 71 -10.72 8.66 5.42
CA TYR A 71 -11.17 9.65 4.44
C TYR A 71 -11.81 8.89 3.28
N LEU A 72 -13.04 9.25 2.91
CA LEU A 72 -13.82 8.56 1.87
C LEU A 72 -13.92 9.41 0.61
N LEU A 73 -13.65 8.82 -0.55
CA LEU A 73 -13.93 9.45 -1.86
C LEU A 73 -15.38 9.25 -2.24
N ASN A 74 -15.92 8.09 -1.90
CA ASN A 74 -17.29 7.67 -2.16
C ASN A 74 -17.66 6.57 -1.12
N ALA A 75 -18.76 5.87 -1.33
CA ALA A 75 -19.28 4.87 -0.40
C ALA A 75 -18.39 3.62 -0.26
N ASP A 76 -17.59 3.27 -1.26
CA ASP A 76 -16.80 2.04 -1.32
C ASP A 76 -15.29 2.27 -1.44
N THR A 77 -14.85 3.52 -1.41
CA THR A 77 -13.45 3.89 -1.64
C THR A 77 -12.96 4.81 -0.54
N ALA A 78 -12.04 4.28 0.28
CA ALA A 78 -11.22 5.10 1.15
C ALA A 78 -10.08 5.74 0.34
N TYR A 79 -9.50 6.83 0.82
CA TYR A 79 -8.31 7.41 0.20
C TYR A 79 -7.34 7.99 1.18
N LEU A 80 -6.14 8.25 0.65
CA LEU A 80 -4.99 8.70 1.39
C LEU A 80 -4.31 9.80 0.58
N ASP A 81 -3.89 10.88 1.22
CA ASP A 81 -3.20 12.00 0.56
C ASP A 81 -2.07 12.54 1.45
N ALA A 82 -1.59 13.76 1.19
CA ALA A 82 -0.57 14.41 1.99
C ALA A 82 -0.91 14.55 3.50
N ARG A 83 -2.19 14.44 3.89
CA ARG A 83 -2.62 14.42 5.30
C ARG A 83 -2.37 13.08 5.98
N GLY A 84 -2.01 12.04 5.21
CA GLY A 84 -1.75 10.70 5.71
C GLY A 84 -3.03 9.89 5.95
N CYS A 85 -2.93 8.89 6.82
CA CYS A 85 -4.11 8.15 7.30
C CYS A 85 -4.97 9.10 8.13
N LYS A 86 -6.30 8.98 8.04
CA LYS A 86 -7.20 9.71 8.93
C LYS A 86 -6.93 9.46 10.42
N ALA A 87 -6.32 8.32 10.72
CA ALA A 87 -5.92 7.93 12.06
C ALA A 87 -4.60 8.55 12.54
N ASP A 88 -4.12 9.68 11.98
CA ASP A 88 -3.04 10.52 12.53
C ASP A 88 -3.43 11.21 13.86
N THR A 89 -4.20 10.51 14.69
CA THR A 89 -4.36 10.76 16.12
C THR A 89 -3.27 10.00 16.87
N ASP A 90 -3.16 10.19 18.18
CA ASP A 90 -2.18 9.55 19.08
C ASP A 90 -2.19 8.00 19.03
N HIS A 91 -3.16 7.43 18.31
CA HIS A 91 -3.35 6.01 18.09
C HIS A 91 -2.89 5.50 16.71
N GLY A 92 -2.66 6.30 15.67
CA GLY A 92 -2.27 5.77 14.35
C GLY A 92 -3.35 4.87 13.72
N CYS A 93 -3.03 4.15 12.62
CA CYS A 93 -3.94 3.19 11.92
C CYS A 93 -4.25 1.90 12.74
N ARG A 94 -4.61 2.04 14.02
CA ARG A 94 -4.82 0.96 14.99
C ARG A 94 -6.21 0.32 14.92
N LEU A 95 -6.84 0.31 13.76
CA LEU A 95 -8.01 -0.54 13.56
C LEU A 95 -7.66 -1.99 13.88
N ARG A 96 -8.64 -2.72 14.43
CA ARG A 96 -8.54 -4.17 14.56
C ARG A 96 -8.33 -4.74 13.16
N LEU A 97 -7.56 -5.82 13.06
CA LEU A 97 -7.21 -6.42 11.76
C LEU A 97 -8.45 -6.72 10.90
N THR A 98 -9.53 -7.17 11.53
CA THR A 98 -10.81 -7.47 10.89
C THR A 98 -11.50 -6.25 10.25
N GLN A 99 -11.09 -5.04 10.60
CA GLN A 99 -11.66 -3.78 10.11
C GLN A 99 -10.71 -3.06 9.15
N ARG A 100 -9.52 -3.62 8.87
CA ARG A 100 -8.55 -2.97 7.98
C ARG A 100 -8.90 -3.23 6.51
N PRO A 101 -8.89 -2.18 5.66
CA PRO A 101 -8.89 -2.32 4.21
C PRO A 101 -7.77 -3.26 3.73
N VAL A 102 -8.01 -3.99 2.63
CA VAL A 102 -7.02 -4.94 2.10
C VAL A 102 -5.75 -4.19 1.72
N ALA A 103 -5.90 -3.03 1.06
CA ALA A 103 -4.79 -2.17 0.70
C ALA A 103 -3.95 -1.71 1.92
N CYS A 104 -4.58 -1.40 3.06
CA CYS A 104 -3.85 -1.08 4.29
C CYS A 104 -3.10 -2.30 4.87
N GLY A 105 -3.68 -3.50 4.72
CA GLY A 105 -3.04 -4.76 5.10
C GLY A 105 -1.84 -5.10 4.24
N LEU A 106 -1.79 -4.66 2.98
CA LEU A 106 -0.70 -4.96 2.04
C LEU A 106 0.45 -3.95 2.10
N PHE A 107 0.18 -2.69 2.42
CA PHE A 107 1.13 -1.60 2.24
C PHE A 107 2.50 -1.85 2.91
N PRO A 108 3.63 -1.69 2.18
CA PRO A 108 3.79 -0.91 0.94
C PRO A 108 3.64 -1.70 -0.36
N LEU A 109 3.18 -2.95 -0.28
CA LEU A 109 2.77 -3.70 -1.47
C LEU A 109 1.47 -3.12 -1.99
N VAL A 110 1.41 -2.90 -3.30
CA VAL A 110 0.25 -2.33 -3.98
C VAL A 110 -0.10 -3.23 -5.15
N LEU A 111 -1.37 -3.64 -5.21
CA LEU A 111 -1.93 -4.35 -6.33
C LEU A 111 -2.36 -3.35 -7.40
N VAL A 112 -1.72 -3.41 -8.56
CA VAL A 112 -1.94 -2.47 -9.67
C VAL A 112 -2.04 -3.25 -10.97
N ASN A 113 -3.11 -3.06 -11.73
CA ASN A 113 -3.36 -3.75 -12.99
C ASN A 113 -3.11 -5.28 -12.92
N GLY A 114 -3.46 -5.91 -11.80
CA GLY A 114 -3.24 -7.35 -11.58
C GLY A 114 -1.81 -7.77 -11.22
N GLY A 115 -0.87 -6.83 -11.07
CA GLY A 115 0.50 -7.09 -10.61
C GLY A 115 0.80 -6.49 -9.24
N LEU A 116 1.79 -7.04 -8.53
CA LEU A 116 2.29 -6.48 -7.27
C LEU A 116 3.48 -5.56 -7.49
N TYR A 117 3.38 -4.40 -6.85
CA TYR A 117 4.37 -3.33 -6.90
C TYR A 117 4.70 -2.84 -5.49
N LEU A 118 5.87 -2.21 -5.34
CA LEU A 118 6.28 -1.50 -4.13
C LEU A 118 6.22 0.00 -4.36
N TYR A 119 5.73 0.75 -3.38
CA TYR A 119 5.77 2.21 -3.43
C TYR A 119 7.17 2.74 -3.06
N LYS A 120 7.90 3.33 -4.03
CA LYS A 120 9.35 3.63 -3.94
C LYS A 120 9.76 4.50 -2.77
N THR A 121 8.92 5.44 -2.36
CA THR A 121 9.27 6.45 -1.36
C THR A 121 8.91 6.00 0.06
N CYS A 122 8.31 4.81 0.23
CA CYS A 122 8.00 4.27 1.54
C CYS A 122 9.28 3.93 2.31
N PRO A 123 9.41 4.28 3.61
CA PRO A 123 10.59 3.95 4.40
C PRO A 123 10.77 2.43 4.57
N ALA A 124 9.67 1.68 4.58
CA ALA A 124 9.68 0.22 4.58
C ALA A 124 10.37 -0.33 3.32
N VAL A 125 10.17 0.30 2.16
CA VAL A 125 10.81 -0.08 0.90
C VAL A 125 12.27 0.38 0.87
N ILE A 126 12.54 1.62 1.31
CA ILE A 126 13.89 2.20 1.27
C ILE A 126 14.87 1.48 2.20
N PHE A 127 14.41 1.01 3.36
CA PHE A 127 15.28 0.39 4.38
C PHE A 127 15.28 -1.14 4.41
N THR A 128 14.44 -1.78 3.59
CA THR A 128 14.38 -3.24 3.49
C THR A 128 15.06 -3.69 2.19
N PRO A 129 15.96 -4.69 2.25
CA PRO A 129 16.52 -5.31 1.06
C PRO A 129 15.43 -5.81 0.08
N LEU A 130 15.67 -5.68 -1.23
CA LEU A 130 14.68 -5.98 -2.26
C LEU A 130 14.32 -7.47 -2.33
N ASP A 131 15.29 -8.36 -2.12
CA ASP A 131 15.07 -9.80 -1.98
C ASP A 131 14.07 -10.11 -0.86
N ARG A 132 14.22 -9.46 0.29
CA ARG A 132 13.28 -9.62 1.40
C ARG A 132 11.89 -9.05 1.07
N LEU A 133 11.81 -7.98 0.29
CA LEU A 133 10.52 -7.44 -0.17
C LEU A 133 9.86 -8.36 -1.21
N ALA A 134 10.65 -9.03 -2.07
CA ALA A 134 10.16 -10.01 -3.01
C ALA A 134 9.54 -11.22 -2.28
N ASP A 135 10.20 -11.75 -1.24
CA ASP A 135 9.64 -12.81 -0.39
C ASP A 135 8.28 -12.39 0.20
N LEU A 136 8.21 -11.19 0.79
CA LEU A 136 6.97 -10.66 1.35
C LEU A 136 5.89 -10.45 0.28
N GLY A 137 6.30 -10.08 -0.94
CA GLY A 137 5.43 -10.00 -2.10
C GLY A 137 4.82 -11.35 -2.47
N LEU A 138 5.60 -12.44 -2.43
CA LEU A 138 5.09 -13.79 -2.65
C LEU A 138 4.12 -14.24 -1.56
N GLU A 139 4.42 -13.94 -0.30
CA GLU A 139 3.51 -14.23 0.82
C GLU A 139 2.17 -13.48 0.66
N ALA A 140 2.24 -12.20 0.31
CA ALA A 140 1.06 -11.39 0.02
C ALA A 140 0.29 -11.90 -1.21
N ALA A 141 0.99 -12.30 -2.25
CA ALA A 141 0.40 -12.87 -3.45
C ALA A 141 -0.37 -14.16 -3.14
N GLY A 142 0.24 -15.07 -2.37
CA GLY A 142 -0.41 -16.30 -1.91
C GLY A 142 -1.71 -16.01 -1.16
N TRP A 143 -1.71 -15.04 -0.25
CA TRP A 143 -2.96 -14.61 0.41
C TRP A 143 -3.99 -14.03 -0.56
N LEU A 144 -3.56 -13.20 -1.51
CA LEU A 144 -4.45 -12.56 -2.49
C LEU A 144 -5.10 -13.56 -3.46
N THR A 145 -4.46 -14.71 -3.73
CA THR A 145 -5.10 -15.76 -4.56
C THR A 145 -6.35 -16.38 -3.92
N GLY A 146 -6.58 -16.15 -2.62
CA GLY A 146 -7.82 -16.56 -1.93
C GLY A 146 -9.05 -15.69 -2.26
N PHE A 147 -8.88 -14.56 -2.94
CA PHE A 147 -9.96 -13.65 -3.31
C PHE A 147 -10.54 -14.00 -4.67
N SER A 148 -11.81 -13.64 -4.91
CA SER A 148 -12.42 -13.80 -6.23
C SER A 148 -11.78 -12.85 -7.25
N LEU A 149 -11.85 -13.18 -8.54
CA LEU A 149 -11.39 -12.29 -9.61
C LEU A 149 -12.09 -10.93 -9.56
N THR A 150 -13.37 -10.91 -9.22
CA THR A 150 -14.16 -9.67 -9.07
C THR A 150 -13.61 -8.81 -7.94
N ASP A 151 -13.34 -9.40 -6.79
CA ASP A 151 -12.76 -8.69 -5.64
C ASP A 151 -11.37 -8.15 -5.98
N LEU A 152 -10.52 -8.98 -6.60
CA LEU A 152 -9.17 -8.59 -7.01
C LEU A 152 -9.18 -7.44 -8.02
N ARG A 153 -10.09 -7.47 -9.01
CA ARG A 153 -10.27 -6.36 -9.96
C ARG A 153 -10.76 -5.09 -9.26
N HIS A 154 -11.63 -5.23 -8.28
CA HIS A 154 -12.16 -4.09 -7.53
C HIS A 154 -11.09 -3.41 -6.68
N ILE A 155 -10.25 -4.18 -5.98
CA ILE A 155 -9.20 -3.63 -5.11
C ILE A 155 -7.89 -3.30 -5.83
N SER A 156 -7.72 -3.77 -7.07
CA SER A 156 -6.58 -3.43 -7.91
C SER A 156 -6.68 -1.99 -8.40
N LEU A 157 -5.60 -1.23 -8.25
CA LEU A 157 -5.54 0.12 -8.78
C LEU A 157 -5.35 0.10 -10.29
N ASP A 158 -5.98 1.05 -10.96
CA ASP A 158 -5.71 1.39 -12.35
C ASP A 158 -4.73 2.57 -12.39
N ILE A 159 -3.46 2.27 -12.65
CA ILE A 159 -2.38 3.27 -12.70
C ILE A 159 -1.70 3.20 -14.07
N PRO A 160 -1.51 4.34 -14.77
CA PRO A 160 -0.79 4.38 -16.03
C PRO A 160 0.66 3.88 -15.91
N ALA A 161 1.16 3.23 -16.96
CA ALA A 161 2.52 2.67 -17.01
C ALA A 161 3.61 3.70 -16.70
N GLN A 162 3.45 4.95 -17.13
CA GLN A 162 4.39 6.03 -16.82
C GLN A 162 4.47 6.28 -15.29
N THR A 163 3.32 6.40 -14.62
CA THR A 163 3.25 6.59 -13.17
C THR A 163 3.84 5.40 -12.41
N LEU A 164 3.60 4.18 -12.90
CA LEU A 164 4.24 2.96 -12.38
C LEU A 164 5.77 3.04 -12.47
N ALA A 165 6.30 3.33 -13.66
CA ALA A 165 7.74 3.45 -13.90
C ALA A 165 8.38 4.54 -13.02
N GLU A 166 7.69 5.66 -12.81
CA GLU A 166 8.19 6.75 -11.97
C GLU A 166 8.14 6.39 -10.48
N ARG A 167 6.99 5.95 -9.96
CA ARG A 167 6.70 5.93 -8.52
C ARG A 167 6.76 4.55 -7.86
N TYR A 168 6.84 3.48 -8.64
CA TYR A 168 6.73 2.11 -8.14
C TYR A 168 7.85 1.19 -8.64
N ILE A 169 8.15 0.16 -7.85
CA ILE A 169 9.06 -0.94 -8.23
C ILE A 169 8.20 -2.16 -8.53
N SER A 170 8.31 -2.71 -9.74
CA SER A 170 7.68 -3.99 -10.07
C SER A 170 8.34 -5.11 -9.25
N LEU A 171 7.52 -6.00 -8.69
CA LEU A 171 8.02 -7.25 -8.12
C LEU A 171 8.04 -8.40 -9.14
N ASN A 172 7.57 -8.17 -10.37
CA ASN A 172 7.36 -9.20 -11.40
C ASN A 172 6.48 -10.36 -10.91
N ILE A 173 5.51 -10.05 -10.06
CA ILE A 173 4.50 -10.98 -9.57
C ILE A 173 3.16 -10.54 -10.15
N SER A 174 2.53 -11.40 -10.94
CA SER A 174 1.18 -11.21 -11.48
C SER A 174 0.21 -12.15 -10.77
N LEU A 175 -0.98 -11.64 -10.43
CA LEU A 175 -2.01 -12.35 -9.66
C LEU A 175 -3.23 -12.72 -10.47
N PHE A 176 -3.59 -11.89 -11.45
CA PHE A 176 -4.72 -12.15 -12.32
C PHE A 176 -4.56 -11.42 -13.65
N ASP A 177 -5.25 -11.92 -14.65
CA ASP A 177 -5.40 -11.28 -15.95
C ASP A 177 -6.87 -11.29 -16.42
N ALA A 178 -7.08 -11.17 -17.73
CA ALA A 178 -8.42 -11.25 -18.30
C ALA A 178 -9.08 -12.63 -18.09
N ASN A 179 -8.29 -13.70 -18.03
CA ASN A 179 -8.70 -15.10 -18.05
C ASN A 179 -8.95 -15.69 -16.66
N GLY A 180 -8.40 -15.10 -15.60
CA GLY A 180 -8.61 -15.63 -14.25
C GLY A 180 -7.59 -15.15 -13.24
N VAL A 181 -7.70 -15.72 -12.03
CA VAL A 181 -6.70 -15.60 -10.97
C VAL A 181 -5.64 -16.68 -11.19
N GLU A 182 -4.40 -16.27 -11.41
CA GLU A 182 -3.27 -17.15 -11.61
C GLU A 182 -1.99 -16.44 -11.15
N LEU A 183 -1.30 -17.05 -10.18
CA LEU A 183 -0.03 -16.52 -9.70
C LEU A 183 1.08 -16.85 -10.70
N ARG A 184 1.62 -15.83 -11.36
CA ARG A 184 2.73 -15.94 -12.31
C ARG A 184 3.93 -15.11 -11.84
N LEU A 185 5.12 -15.70 -11.99
CA LEU A 185 6.41 -15.06 -11.70
C LEU A 185 7.09 -14.75 -13.04
N GLY A 186 7.54 -13.51 -13.20
CA GLY A 186 8.22 -13.01 -14.40
C GLY A 186 9.67 -12.61 -14.18
#